data_AF-A0A4V0ZGN2-F1
#
_entry.id   AF-A0A4V0ZGN2-F1
#
_cell.length_a   1.000
_cell.length_b   1.000
_cell.length_c   1.000
_cell.angle_alpha   90.00
_cell.angle_beta   90.00
_cell.angle_gamma   90.00
#
_symmetry.space_group_name_H-M   'P 1'
#
loop_
_entity.id
_entity.type
_entity.pdbx_description
1 polymer ?
#
loop_
_entity_poly.entity_id
_entity_poly.type
_entity_poly.pdbx_seq_one_letter_code
_entity_poly.pdbx_strand_id
1 'polypeptide(L)'
;MEPTSSGKVFIIGLPRTSTTSICLAMLELGYKTAHTAFTQKAFAQSDAMADTPIFCDYQLLDKTYPNSKFIYLVRDAELWLPSIKQLLQRMYTNLQRTDGGFNPIMKRCYNEVFSPLTQENIADDAFLLSCYEKHLQTAQAYFNGRESDLLTINISHKDSFAKLLSFLNKDKTCTEQSDFYKINIAGKVRAWQGIKHPLKVESTQNGKVDSKLFYL
;
A
#
# COMPACT_ATOMS: atom_id res chain seq x y z
N MET A 1 1.97 26.25 20.88
CA MET A 1 2.57 25.62 19.70
C MET A 1 1.86 24.29 19.52
N GLU A 2 1.06 24.14 18.47
CA GLU A 2 0.50 22.82 18.14
C GLU A 2 1.66 21.85 17.88
N PRO A 3 1.56 20.58 18.32
CA PRO A 3 2.59 19.61 18.00
C PRO A 3 2.68 19.52 16.48
N THR A 4 3.85 19.83 15.93
CA THR A 4 4.16 19.55 14.53
C THR A 4 3.91 18.06 14.32
N SER A 5 2.83 17.71 13.63
CA SER A 5 2.53 16.32 13.30
C SER A 5 3.77 15.72 12.64
N SER A 6 4.38 14.73 13.28
CA SER A 6 5.35 13.86 12.61
C SER A 6 4.75 13.42 11.27
N GLY A 7 5.53 13.50 10.19
CA GLY A 7 5.10 12.99 8.89
C GLY A 7 4.70 11.51 8.96
N LYS A 8 3.88 11.08 8.00
CA LYS A 8 3.43 9.69 7.89
C LYS A 8 4.31 8.92 6.91
N VAL A 9 4.18 7.59 6.90
CA VAL A 9 4.82 6.72 5.90
C VAL A 9 3.73 6.10 5.02
N PHE A 10 3.78 6.39 3.72
CA PHE A 10 2.82 5.86 2.76
C PHE A 10 3.48 4.84 1.84
N ILE A 11 2.94 3.62 1.83
CA ILE A 11 3.34 2.56 0.92
C ILE A 11 2.43 2.63 -0.29
N ILE A 12 2.99 3.09 -1.41
CA ILE A 12 2.24 3.48 -2.61
C ILE A 12 2.35 2.45 -3.75
N GLY A 13 3.09 1.34 -3.54
CA GLY A 13 3.12 0.25 -4.52
C GLY A 13 1.73 -0.38 -4.73
N LEU A 14 1.44 -0.81 -5.97
CA LEU A 14 0.17 -1.44 -6.30
C LEU A 14 -0.09 -2.72 -5.49
N PRO A 15 -1.35 -3.20 -5.41
CA PRO A 15 -1.65 -4.50 -4.82
C PRO A 15 -0.75 -5.61 -5.39
N ARG A 16 -0.47 -6.62 -4.56
CA ARG A 16 0.38 -7.78 -4.91
C ARG A 16 1.88 -7.50 -5.09
N THR A 17 2.35 -6.31 -4.70
CA THR A 17 3.79 -5.95 -4.61
C THR A 17 4.41 -6.24 -3.22
N SER A 18 3.72 -7.04 -2.39
CA SER A 18 4.11 -7.38 -1.00
C SER A 18 3.80 -6.32 0.06
N THR A 19 2.71 -5.58 -0.13
CA THR A 19 2.19 -4.57 0.81
C THR A 19 1.97 -5.12 2.24
N THR A 20 1.56 -6.38 2.40
CA THR A 20 1.41 -6.98 3.75
C THR A 20 2.76 -7.18 4.44
N SER A 21 3.82 -7.57 3.71
CA SER A 21 5.13 -7.85 4.30
C SER A 21 5.81 -6.57 4.78
N ILE A 22 5.70 -5.49 4.00
CA ILE A 22 6.20 -4.18 4.44
C ILE A 22 5.39 -3.69 5.65
N CYS A 23 4.07 -3.86 5.70
CA CYS A 23 3.27 -3.47 6.85
C CYS A 23 3.67 -4.22 8.13
N LEU A 24 3.99 -5.51 8.02
CA LEU A 24 4.57 -6.25 9.15
C LEU A 24 5.90 -5.65 9.59
N ALA A 25 6.81 -5.38 8.67
CA ALA A 25 8.08 -4.73 9.02
C ALA A 25 7.85 -3.36 9.70
N MET A 26 6.89 -2.56 9.24
CA MET A 26 6.55 -1.29 9.88
C MET A 26 6.05 -1.47 11.33
N LEU A 27 5.23 -2.50 11.60
CA LEU A 27 4.79 -2.83 12.96
C LEU A 27 5.98 -3.14 13.88
N GLU A 28 6.92 -3.96 13.40
CA GLU A 28 8.12 -4.38 14.15
C GLU A 28 9.12 -3.22 14.35
N LEU A 29 9.10 -2.24 13.45
CA LEU A 29 9.86 -0.99 13.58
C LEU A 29 9.18 0.05 14.49
N GLY A 30 8.06 -0.32 15.11
CA GLY A 30 7.34 0.49 16.08
C GLY A 30 6.33 1.48 15.50
N TYR A 31 5.94 1.34 14.23
CA TYR A 31 4.93 2.20 13.60
C TYR A 31 3.53 1.63 13.78
N LYS A 32 2.57 2.49 14.18
CA LYS A 32 1.15 2.14 14.08
C LYS A 32 0.78 1.99 12.62
N THR A 33 0.35 0.80 12.22
CA THR A 33 0.26 0.45 10.80
C THR A 33 -1.13 -0.04 10.41
N ALA A 34 -1.66 0.50 9.31
CA ALA A 34 -2.87 0.04 8.64
C ALA A 34 -2.55 -0.48 7.23
N HIS A 35 -2.93 -1.73 6.90
CA HIS A 35 -2.69 -2.28 5.56
C HIS A 35 -3.64 -1.69 4.50
N THR A 36 -4.84 -1.27 4.89
CA THR A 36 -5.76 -0.41 4.13
C THR A 36 -6.38 0.59 5.09
N ALA A 37 -6.86 1.74 4.62
CA ALA A 37 -7.46 2.77 5.49
C ALA A 37 -8.71 3.39 4.86
N PHE A 38 -9.88 3.15 5.44
CA PHE A 38 -11.18 3.62 4.92
C PHE A 38 -11.92 4.55 5.88
N THR A 39 -11.25 5.00 6.95
CA THR A 39 -11.82 5.98 7.89
C THR A 39 -10.80 7.03 8.26
N GLN A 40 -11.24 8.26 8.52
CA GLN A 40 -10.41 9.33 9.05
C GLN A 40 -9.73 8.91 10.35
N LYS A 41 -10.41 8.10 11.18
CA LYS A 41 -9.83 7.50 12.38
C LYS A 41 -8.63 6.62 12.07
N ALA A 42 -8.70 5.76 11.04
CA ALA A 42 -7.57 4.93 10.64
C ALA A 42 -6.37 5.79 10.19
N PHE A 43 -6.63 6.86 9.42
CA PHE A 43 -5.58 7.82 9.03
C PHE A 43 -4.97 8.54 10.23
N ALA A 44 -5.80 9.01 11.17
CA ALA A 44 -5.34 9.71 12.37
C ALA A 44 -4.51 8.82 13.29
N GLN A 45 -4.87 7.54 13.41
CA GLN A 45 -4.21 6.59 14.33
C GLN A 45 -2.99 5.90 13.75
N SER A 46 -2.79 5.93 12.43
CA SER A 46 -1.68 5.25 11.77
C SER A 46 -0.52 6.17 11.49
N ASP A 47 0.68 5.67 11.73
CA ASP A 47 1.95 6.28 11.31
C ASP A 47 2.35 5.76 9.92
N ALA A 48 2.01 4.51 9.59
CA ALA A 48 2.28 3.88 8.30
C ALA A 48 1.01 3.29 7.66
N MET A 49 0.77 3.52 6.37
CA MET A 49 -0.39 3.00 5.65
C MET A 49 -0.03 2.47 4.27
N ALA A 50 -0.73 1.43 3.81
CA ALA A 50 -0.51 0.81 2.50
C ALA A 50 -1.80 0.57 1.71
N ASP A 51 -1.64 0.00 0.52
CA ASP A 51 -2.72 -0.55 -0.32
C ASP A 51 -3.82 0.49 -0.55
N THR A 52 -5.10 0.14 -0.41
CA THR A 52 -6.22 1.02 -0.73
C THR A 52 -6.54 1.95 0.45
N PRO A 53 -6.71 3.27 0.23
CA PRO A 53 -6.63 4.01 -1.04
C PRO A 53 -5.25 4.59 -1.35
N ILE A 54 -4.24 4.27 -0.55
CA ILE A 54 -2.93 4.90 -0.51
C ILE A 54 -2.23 4.92 -1.87
N PHE A 55 -2.23 3.82 -2.63
CA PHE A 55 -1.63 3.81 -3.97
C PHE A 55 -2.33 4.76 -4.96
N CYS A 56 -3.61 5.07 -4.76
CA CYS A 56 -4.35 5.96 -5.65
C CYS A 56 -4.24 7.43 -5.21
N ASP A 57 -4.27 7.66 -3.90
CA ASP A 57 -4.46 8.99 -3.33
C ASP A 57 -3.16 9.64 -2.80
N TYR A 58 -1.99 9.03 -3.03
CA TYR A 58 -0.72 9.49 -2.42
C TYR A 58 -0.39 10.96 -2.69
N GLN A 59 -0.76 11.51 -3.85
CA GLN A 59 -0.53 12.93 -4.16
C GLN A 59 -1.41 13.86 -3.32
N LEU A 60 -2.65 13.44 -3.02
CA LEU A 60 -3.52 14.17 -2.10
C LEU A 60 -2.98 14.03 -0.67
N LEU A 61 -2.60 12.81 -0.28
CA LEU A 61 -2.06 12.50 1.04
C LEU A 61 -0.78 13.28 1.35
N ASP A 62 0.09 13.46 0.36
CA ASP A 62 1.31 14.28 0.46
C ASP A 62 0.99 15.74 0.81
N LYS A 63 -0.06 16.30 0.19
CA LYS A 63 -0.54 17.66 0.52
C LYS A 63 -1.21 17.73 1.89
N THR A 64 -1.94 16.68 2.27
CA THR A 64 -2.67 16.62 3.55
C THR A 64 -1.73 16.40 4.75
N TYR A 65 -0.66 15.62 4.57
CA TYR A 65 0.27 15.25 5.62
C TYR A 65 1.70 15.67 5.23
N PRO A 66 2.09 16.93 5.48
CA PRO A 66 3.43 17.41 5.13
C PRO A 66 4.53 16.62 5.86
N ASN A 67 5.74 16.61 5.30
CA ASN A 67 6.91 15.90 5.80
C ASN A 67 6.78 14.36 5.83
N SER A 68 5.82 13.81 5.07
CA SER A 68 5.64 12.37 4.94
C SER A 68 6.69 11.73 4.04
N LYS A 69 6.95 10.44 4.25
CA LYS A 69 7.83 9.61 3.43
C LYS A 69 7.02 8.59 2.63
N PHE A 70 7.50 8.25 1.45
CA PHE A 70 6.81 7.38 0.51
C PHE A 70 7.67 6.19 0.13
N ILE A 71 7.06 5.01 0.08
CA ILE A 71 7.72 3.76 -0.30
C ILE A 71 6.96 3.17 -1.48
N TYR A 72 7.59 3.15 -2.65
CA TYR A 72 7.09 2.42 -3.81
C TYR A 72 7.64 1.00 -3.80
N LEU A 73 6.76 0.02 -3.64
CA LEU A 73 7.14 -1.39 -3.76
C LEU A 73 7.09 -1.82 -5.23
N VAL A 74 8.19 -2.37 -5.71
CA VAL A 74 8.24 -3.01 -7.03
C VAL A 74 8.37 -4.53 -6.90
N ARG A 75 7.84 -5.24 -7.90
CA ARG A 75 7.92 -6.69 -8.01
C ARG A 75 8.13 -7.09 -9.47
N ASP A 76 8.91 -8.14 -9.70
CA ASP A 76 9.18 -8.64 -11.04
C ASP A 76 7.89 -9.06 -11.75
N ALA A 77 7.77 -8.69 -13.03
CA ALA A 77 6.55 -8.86 -13.82
C ALA A 77 6.09 -10.33 -13.85
N GLU A 78 7.03 -11.27 -14.00
CA GLU A 78 6.78 -12.72 -14.02
C GLU A 78 6.10 -13.23 -12.75
N LEU A 79 6.36 -12.59 -11.61
CA LEU A 79 5.76 -12.93 -10.32
C LEU A 79 4.50 -12.11 -10.02
N TRP A 80 4.46 -10.87 -10.49
CA TRP A 80 3.36 -9.96 -10.21
C TRP A 80 2.13 -10.24 -11.08
N LEU A 81 2.30 -10.44 -12.39
CA LEU A 81 1.22 -10.67 -13.37
C LEU A 81 0.26 -11.80 -12.99
N PRO A 82 0.71 -13.06 -12.74
CA PRO A 82 -0.21 -14.13 -12.35
C PRO A 82 -0.91 -13.84 -11.02
N SER A 83 -0.25 -13.12 -10.11
CA SER A 83 -0.76 -12.78 -8.78
C SER A 83 -1.82 -11.67 -8.81
N ILE A 84 -1.64 -10.62 -9.62
CA ILE A 84 -2.61 -9.54 -9.78
C ILE A 84 -3.80 -9.99 -10.63
N LYS A 85 -3.58 -10.76 -11.69
CA LYS A 85 -4.65 -11.34 -12.51
C LYS A 85 -5.61 -12.15 -11.65
N GLN A 86 -5.07 -13.05 -10.82
CA GLN A 86 -5.88 -13.86 -9.90
C GLN A 86 -6.67 -13.00 -8.89
N LEU A 87 -6.06 -11.92 -8.36
CA LEU A 87 -6.77 -11.02 -7.44
C LEU A 87 -7.93 -10.32 -8.16
N LEU A 88 -7.67 -9.71 -9.31
CA LEU A 88 -8.65 -8.94 -10.06
C LEU A 88 -9.81 -9.81 -10.54
N GLN A 89 -9.55 -11.04 -11.00
CA GLN A 89 -10.60 -11.99 -11.36
C GLN A 89 -11.55 -12.29 -10.19
N ARG A 90 -11.01 -12.52 -8.99
CA ARG A 90 -11.82 -12.78 -7.78
C ARG A 90 -12.60 -11.54 -7.33
N MET A 91 -12.04 -10.35 -7.51
CA MET A 91 -12.63 -9.09 -7.07
C MET A 91 -13.63 -8.52 -8.09
N TYR A 92 -13.53 -8.88 -9.36
CA TYR A 92 -14.22 -8.24 -10.49
C TYR A 92 -15.70 -8.01 -10.21
N THR A 93 -16.46 -9.06 -9.87
CA THR A 93 -17.90 -8.95 -9.65
C THR A 93 -18.25 -7.99 -8.50
N ASN A 94 -17.45 -7.95 -7.43
CA ASN A 94 -17.68 -7.04 -6.29
C ASN A 94 -17.23 -5.60 -6.57
N LEU A 95 -16.29 -5.42 -7.50
CA LEU A 95 -15.84 -4.11 -7.97
C LEU A 95 -16.86 -3.46 -8.92
N GLN A 96 -17.51 -4.25 -9.78
CA GLN A 96 -18.40 -3.73 -10.83
C GLN A 96 -19.88 -3.63 -10.43
N ARG A 97 -20.37 -4.48 -9.52
CA ARG A 97 -21.80 -4.47 -9.16
C ARG A 97 -22.22 -3.14 -8.52
N THR A 98 -23.45 -2.70 -8.77
CA THR A 98 -24.01 -1.43 -8.28
C THR A 98 -24.93 -1.60 -7.07
N ASP A 99 -25.34 -2.83 -6.77
CA ASP A 99 -26.28 -3.23 -5.71
C ASP A 99 -25.61 -3.62 -4.38
N GLY A 100 -24.30 -3.43 -4.25
CA GLY A 100 -23.52 -3.79 -3.06
C GLY A 100 -22.06 -4.09 -3.38
N GLY A 101 -21.43 -5.03 -2.66
CA GLY A 101 -20.06 -5.47 -2.91
C GLY A 101 -19.01 -4.67 -2.12
N PHE A 102 -17.92 -4.28 -2.79
CA PHE A 102 -16.87 -3.48 -2.15
C PHE A 102 -17.31 -2.04 -1.87
N ASN A 103 -16.66 -1.42 -0.90
CA ASN A 103 -16.91 -0.02 -0.61
C ASN A 103 -16.56 0.89 -1.81
N PRO A 104 -17.19 2.08 -1.93
CA PRO A 104 -16.99 2.96 -3.08
C PRO A 104 -15.53 3.39 -3.30
N ILE A 105 -14.75 3.55 -2.23
CA ILE A 105 -13.34 3.96 -2.30
C ILE A 105 -12.52 2.87 -3.01
N MET A 106 -12.69 1.61 -2.60
CA MET A 106 -12.02 0.48 -3.25
C MET A 106 -12.46 0.31 -4.71
N LYS A 107 -13.75 0.48 -5.01
CA LYS A 107 -14.23 0.47 -6.40
C LYS A 107 -13.55 1.54 -7.24
N ARG A 108 -13.47 2.79 -6.75
CA ARG A 108 -12.79 3.90 -7.43
C ARG A 108 -11.32 3.55 -7.70
N CYS A 109 -10.55 3.23 -6.66
CA CYS A 109 -9.11 3.01 -6.79
C CYS A 109 -8.76 1.91 -7.80
N TYR A 110 -9.47 0.78 -7.78
CA TYR A 110 -9.20 -0.31 -8.72
C TYR A 110 -9.65 0.02 -10.15
N ASN A 111 -10.79 0.71 -10.34
CA ASN A 111 -11.24 1.12 -11.66
C ASN A 111 -10.42 2.26 -12.26
N GLU A 112 -9.81 3.14 -11.46
CA GLU A 112 -8.88 4.17 -11.93
C GLU A 112 -7.54 3.59 -12.36
N VAL A 113 -6.94 2.73 -11.52
CA VAL A 113 -5.61 2.18 -11.78
C VAL A 113 -5.62 1.18 -12.93
N PHE A 114 -6.62 0.29 -12.97
CA PHE A 114 -6.73 -0.77 -13.99
C PHE A 114 -7.78 -0.41 -15.03
N SER A 115 -7.67 0.77 -15.66
CA SER A 115 -8.72 1.32 -16.52
C SER A 115 -8.52 1.07 -18.01
N PRO A 116 -9.55 0.63 -18.76
CA PRO A 116 -10.86 0.20 -18.26
C PRO A 116 -10.78 -1.20 -17.63
N LEU A 117 -11.44 -1.39 -16.48
CA LEU A 117 -11.41 -2.66 -15.75
C LEU A 117 -12.47 -3.63 -16.31
N THR A 118 -12.08 -4.43 -17.30
CA THR A 118 -12.93 -5.45 -17.93
C THR A 118 -12.35 -6.85 -17.72
N GLN A 119 -13.16 -7.90 -17.91
CA GLN A 119 -12.65 -9.28 -17.84
C GLN A 119 -11.60 -9.58 -18.93
N GLU A 120 -11.78 -9.00 -20.11
CA GLU A 120 -10.83 -9.08 -21.23
C GLU A 120 -9.48 -8.46 -20.85
N ASN A 121 -9.49 -7.23 -20.34
CA ASN A 121 -8.28 -6.54 -19.90
C ASN A 121 -7.60 -7.21 -18.71
N ILE A 122 -8.36 -7.85 -17.82
CA ILE A 122 -7.76 -8.67 -16.74
C ILE A 122 -7.03 -9.90 -17.32
N ALA A 123 -7.49 -10.45 -18.43
CA ALA A 123 -6.84 -11.61 -19.06
C ALA A 123 -5.56 -11.22 -19.83
N ASP A 124 -5.42 -9.95 -20.23
CA ASP A 124 -4.29 -9.42 -20.99
C ASP A 124 -3.12 -8.98 -20.09
N ASP A 125 -1.99 -9.68 -20.19
CA ASP A 125 -0.78 -9.37 -19.43
C ASP A 125 -0.13 -8.06 -19.86
N ALA A 126 -0.20 -7.70 -21.15
CA ALA A 126 0.36 -6.44 -21.64
C ALA A 126 -0.43 -5.25 -21.08
N PHE A 127 -1.77 -5.36 -21.05
CA PHE A 127 -2.61 -4.36 -20.39
C PHE A 127 -2.25 -4.20 -18.91
N LEU A 128 -2.18 -5.30 -18.14
CA LEU A 128 -1.88 -5.24 -16.71
C LEU A 128 -0.49 -4.67 -16.44
N LEU A 129 0.51 -5.05 -17.23
CA LEU A 129 1.86 -4.53 -17.12
C LEU A 129 1.89 -3.02 -17.42
N SER A 130 1.19 -2.58 -18.47
CA SER A 130 1.11 -1.16 -18.81
C SER A 130 0.51 -0.30 -17.68
N CYS A 131 -0.49 -0.82 -16.96
CA CYS A 131 -1.08 -0.15 -15.81
C CYS A 131 -0.08 -0.02 -14.65
N TYR A 132 0.70 -1.07 -14.39
CA TYR A 132 1.75 -1.06 -13.38
C TYR A 132 2.89 -0.09 -13.71
N GLU A 133 3.38 -0.13 -14.94
CA GLU A 133 4.44 0.77 -15.42
C GLU A 133 3.98 2.23 -15.41
N LYS A 134 2.76 2.51 -15.88
CA LYS A 134 2.16 3.84 -15.81
C LYS A 134 2.08 4.35 -14.37
N HIS A 135 1.65 3.51 -13.44
CA HIS A 135 1.59 3.87 -12.02
C HIS A 135 2.99 4.18 -11.45
N LEU A 136 3.99 3.36 -11.76
CA LEU A 136 5.38 3.58 -11.34
C LEU A 136 5.94 4.89 -11.90
N GLN A 137 5.79 5.13 -13.20
CA GLN A 137 6.25 6.34 -13.87
C GLN A 137 5.55 7.59 -13.31
N THR A 138 4.25 7.51 -13.02
CA THR A 138 3.50 8.62 -12.42
C THR A 138 3.99 8.96 -11.02
N ALA A 139 4.30 7.94 -10.20
CA ALA A 139 4.89 8.16 -8.88
C ALA A 139 6.29 8.77 -8.97
N GLN A 140 7.15 8.23 -9.84
CA GLN A 140 8.51 8.76 -10.05
C GLN A 140 8.47 10.21 -10.54
N ALA A 141 7.60 10.52 -11.51
CA ALA A 141 7.44 11.88 -12.02
C ALA A 141 6.94 12.84 -10.95
N TYR A 142 6.02 12.40 -10.08
CA TYR A 142 5.49 13.22 -8.98
C TYR A 142 6.57 13.61 -7.95
N PHE A 143 7.51 12.71 -7.66
CA PHE A 143 8.60 12.94 -6.69
C PHE A 143 9.91 13.43 -7.34
N ASN A 144 9.89 13.82 -8.61
CA ASN A 144 11.06 14.39 -9.28
C ASN A 144 11.49 15.70 -8.58
N GLY A 145 12.76 15.78 -8.16
CA GLY A 145 13.29 16.87 -7.33
C GLY A 145 12.98 16.75 -5.83
N ARG A 146 12.38 15.63 -5.40
CA ARG A 146 12.10 15.26 -3.99
C ARG A 146 12.49 13.80 -3.73
N GLU A 147 13.62 13.37 -4.26
CA GLU A 147 14.08 11.98 -4.21
C GLU A 147 14.29 11.48 -2.77
N SER A 148 14.57 12.39 -1.83
CA SER A 148 14.66 12.08 -0.39
C SER A 148 13.33 11.62 0.23
N ASP A 149 12.22 11.89 -0.43
CA ASP A 149 10.87 11.59 0.07
C ASP A 149 10.34 10.27 -0.49
N LEU A 150 11.00 9.67 -1.50
CA LEU A 150 10.58 8.44 -2.17
C LEU A 150 11.66 7.36 -2.12
N LEU A 151 11.33 6.21 -1.52
CA LEU A 151 12.11 4.98 -1.63
C LEU A 151 11.42 4.00 -2.58
N THR A 152 12.12 3.59 -3.66
CA THR A 152 11.64 2.50 -4.53
C THR A 152 12.44 1.22 -4.27
N ILE A 153 11.76 0.14 -3.88
CA ILE A 153 12.43 -1.13 -3.49
C ILE A 153 11.65 -2.38 -3.91
N ASN A 154 12.40 -3.45 -4.25
CA ASN A 154 11.88 -4.82 -4.32
C ASN A 154 12.25 -5.53 -3.01
N ILE A 155 11.29 -5.81 -2.14
CA ILE A 155 11.60 -6.39 -0.80
C ILE A 155 12.19 -7.81 -0.86
N SER A 156 12.19 -8.48 -2.02
CA SER A 156 12.84 -9.78 -2.20
C SER A 156 14.36 -9.68 -2.30
N HIS A 157 14.90 -8.48 -2.57
CA HIS A 157 16.33 -8.24 -2.64
C HIS A 157 16.93 -8.11 -1.24
N LYS A 158 18.11 -8.73 -1.03
CA LYS A 158 18.78 -8.83 0.28
C LYS A 158 19.12 -7.48 0.93
N ASP A 159 19.32 -6.44 0.14
CA ASP A 159 19.72 -5.10 0.60
C ASP A 159 18.51 -4.18 0.90
N SER A 160 17.29 -4.60 0.52
CA SER A 160 16.09 -3.77 0.62
C SER A 160 15.72 -3.41 2.07
N PHE A 161 15.97 -4.30 3.03
CA PHE A 161 15.68 -3.99 4.44
C PHE A 161 16.63 -2.92 4.98
N ALA A 162 17.91 -3.01 4.65
CA ALA A 162 18.88 -1.98 5.02
C ALA A 162 18.56 -0.62 4.37
N LYS A 163 18.13 -0.62 3.10
CA LYS A 163 17.64 0.59 2.41
C LYS A 163 16.43 1.19 3.11
N LEU A 164 15.47 0.37 3.55
CA LEU A 164 14.32 0.83 4.32
C LEU A 164 14.74 1.50 5.63
N LEU A 165 15.61 0.86 6.42
CA LEU A 165 16.08 1.43 7.69
C LEU A 165 16.78 2.78 7.49
N SER A 166 17.68 2.85 6.50
CA SER A 166 18.38 4.08 6.14
C SER A 166 17.41 5.17 5.73
N PHE A 167 16.44 4.85 4.86
CA PHE A 167 15.43 5.80 4.41
C PHE A 167 14.55 6.30 5.55
N LEU A 168 14.23 5.46 6.54
CA LEU A 168 13.44 5.83 7.71
C LEU A 168 14.25 6.48 8.84
N ASN A 169 15.56 6.67 8.66
CA ASN A 169 16.48 7.14 9.71
C ASN A 169 16.42 6.28 10.98
N LYS A 170 16.30 4.95 10.82
CA LYS A 170 16.31 3.98 11.92
C LYS A 170 17.70 3.37 12.05
N ASP A 171 18.21 3.32 13.28
CA ASP A 171 19.42 2.56 13.59
C ASP A 171 19.10 1.06 13.50
N LYS A 172 20.05 0.28 12.97
CA LYS A 172 19.98 -1.19 12.97
C LYS A 172 19.87 -1.76 14.38
N THR A 173 20.36 -1.05 15.39
CA THR A 173 20.22 -1.46 16.80
C THR A 173 18.77 -1.39 17.32
N CYS A 174 17.88 -0.66 16.63
CA CYS A 174 16.48 -0.52 17.02
C CYS A 174 15.61 -1.75 16.70
N THR A 175 16.16 -2.77 16.03
CA THR A 175 15.43 -4.00 15.70
C THR A 175 16.37 -5.20 15.64
N GLU A 176 15.94 -6.34 16.16
CA GLU A 176 16.64 -7.63 15.97
C GLU A 176 16.39 -8.21 14.57
N GLN A 177 15.47 -7.62 13.80
CA GLN A 177 15.12 -8.06 12.46
C GLN A 177 16.21 -7.65 11.46
N SER A 178 16.70 -8.60 10.68
CA SER A 178 17.74 -8.37 9.66
C SER A 178 17.20 -8.40 8.22
N ASP A 179 15.99 -8.90 8.01
CA ASP A 179 15.36 -9.07 6.70
C ASP A 179 13.82 -9.01 6.81
N PHE A 180 13.11 -8.82 5.71
CA PHE A 180 11.65 -8.86 5.67
C PHE A 180 11.12 -10.27 6.00
N TYR A 181 10.08 -10.33 6.83
CA TYR A 181 9.36 -11.58 7.02
C TYR A 181 8.78 -12.07 5.69
N LYS A 182 9.19 -13.27 5.26
CA LYS A 182 8.62 -13.96 4.11
C LYS A 182 7.24 -14.50 4.47
N ILE A 183 6.21 -13.69 4.24
CA ILE A 183 4.81 -14.11 4.31
C ILE A 183 4.25 -14.41 2.91
N ASN A 184 3.25 -15.27 2.83
CA ASN A 184 2.59 -15.70 1.58
C ASN A 184 3.44 -16.56 0.62
N ILE A 185 4.40 -17.32 1.13
CA ILE A 185 5.05 -18.43 0.40
C ILE A 185 4.47 -19.75 0.93
N ALA A 186 3.95 -20.61 0.04
CA ALA A 186 3.51 -21.99 0.34
C ALA A 186 2.35 -22.17 1.36
N GLY A 187 1.29 -21.36 1.29
CA GLY A 187 -0.01 -21.70 1.90
C GLY A 187 -0.15 -21.57 3.43
N LYS A 188 0.92 -21.33 4.18
CA LYS A 188 0.84 -20.95 5.61
C LYS A 188 0.72 -19.42 5.73
N VAL A 189 -0.51 -18.92 5.68
CA VAL A 189 -0.82 -17.49 5.64
C VAL A 189 -1.52 -17.07 6.94
N ARG A 190 -0.93 -16.12 7.68
CA ARG A 190 -1.75 -15.18 8.45
C ARG A 190 -2.03 -14.00 7.52
N ALA A 191 -3.23 -13.93 6.96
CA ALA A 191 -3.68 -12.74 6.24
C ALA A 191 -3.59 -11.55 7.20
N TRP A 192 -3.51 -10.31 6.72
CA TRP A 192 -3.49 -9.11 7.58
C TRP A 192 -4.54 -9.16 8.71
N GLN A 193 -5.73 -9.70 8.42
CA GLN A 193 -6.79 -9.94 9.40
C GLN A 193 -6.36 -10.84 10.58
N GLY A 194 -5.60 -11.90 10.33
CA GLY A 194 -5.13 -12.85 11.35
C GLY A 194 -3.88 -12.41 12.12
N ILE A 195 -3.27 -11.28 11.77
CA ILE A 195 -2.15 -10.70 12.51
C ILE A 195 -2.69 -9.99 13.76
N LYS A 196 -2.13 -10.34 14.92
CA LYS A 196 -2.38 -9.71 16.22
C LYS A 196 -1.10 -8.97 16.62
N HIS A 197 -1.16 -7.65 16.63
CA HIS A 197 -0.04 -6.79 17.04
C HIS A 197 -0.62 -5.52 17.70
N PRO A 198 -0.06 -5.03 18.82
CA PRO A 198 -0.61 -3.88 19.55
C PRO A 198 -0.61 -2.58 18.73
N LEU A 199 0.28 -2.47 17.75
CA LEU A 199 0.38 -1.33 16.83
C LEU A 199 -0.44 -1.50 15.54
N LYS A 200 -1.19 -2.60 15.38
CA LYS A 200 -2.04 -2.80 14.22
C LYS A 200 -3.26 -1.89 14.31
N VAL A 201 -3.49 -1.10 13.27
CA VAL A 201 -4.66 -0.23 13.13
C VAL A 201 -5.65 -0.88 12.17
N GLU A 202 -6.91 -0.92 12.58
CA GLU A 202 -7.99 -1.49 11.77
C GLU A 202 -8.43 -0.54 10.66
N SER A 203 -8.72 -1.12 9.49
CA SER A 203 -9.03 -0.37 8.27
C SER A 203 -10.40 0.31 8.29
N THR A 204 -11.31 -0.18 9.13
CA THR A 204 -12.70 0.24 9.24
C THR A 204 -13.08 0.42 10.70
N GLN A 205 -14.16 1.15 10.96
CA GLN A 205 -14.76 1.23 12.28
C GLN A 205 -15.90 0.21 12.39
N ASN A 206 -15.59 -0.98 12.92
CA ASN A 206 -16.55 -2.10 13.05
C ASN A 206 -17.21 -2.45 11.69
N GLY A 207 -16.42 -2.50 10.61
CA GLY A 207 -16.91 -2.79 9.26
C GLY A 207 -17.47 -1.58 8.51
N LYS A 208 -17.62 -0.43 9.17
CA LYS A 208 -18.08 0.82 8.52
C LYS A 208 -16.89 1.61 7.95
N VAL A 209 -17.11 2.16 6.76
CA VAL A 209 -16.20 3.09 6.07
C VAL A 209 -16.79 4.49 6.08
N ASP A 210 -15.94 5.50 5.98
CA ASP A 210 -16.42 6.88 5.84
C ASP A 210 -16.90 7.11 4.40
N SER A 211 -17.98 7.87 4.25
CA SER A 211 -18.53 8.22 2.93
C SER A 211 -17.60 9.15 2.15
N LYS A 212 -16.77 9.93 2.85
CA LYS A 212 -15.69 10.77 2.32
C LYS A 212 -14.50 10.73 3.28
N LEU A 213 -13.32 10.40 2.78
CA LEU A 213 -12.07 10.40 3.56
C LEU A 213 -11.45 11.79 3.68
N PHE A 214 -11.47 12.53 2.57
CA PHE A 214 -10.92 13.87 2.48
C PHE A 214 -11.99 14.77 1.89
N TYR A 215 -12.16 15.96 2.48
CA TYR A 215 -12.93 17.02 1.85
C TYR A 215 -12.04 17.61 0.75
N LEU A 216 -12.35 17.29 -0.50
CA LEU A 216 -12.01 18.16 -1.63
C LEU A 216 -12.98 19.34 -1.62
#